data_AF-A0A423VX77-F1
#
_entry.id   AF-A0A423VX77-F1
#
_cell.length_a   1.000
_cell.length_b   1.000
_cell.length_c   1.000
_cell.angle_alpha   90.00
_cell.angle_beta   90.00
_cell.angle_gamma   90.00
#
_symmetry.space_group_name_H-M   'P 1'
#
loop_
_entity.id
_entity.type
_entity.pdbx_description
1 polymer ?
#
loop_
_entity_poly.entity_id
_entity_poly.type
_entity_poly.pdbx_seq_one_letter_code
_entity_poly.pdbx_strand_id
1 'polypeptide(L)'
;MYFSRVAIVAVTAILSTGGMACQCYVNGSPANSLTESCCAELSGVFEAPGQCEASSISEHLSNFRSCCGGSSDCDYPSRSVEDAGEEK
;
A
#
# COMPACT_ATOMS: atom_id res chain seq x y z
N MET A 1 -15.93 -29.44 40.08
CA MET A 1 -15.68 -27.99 40.11
C MET A 1 -15.95 -27.43 38.72
N TYR A 2 -16.45 -26.20 38.71
CA TYR A 2 -17.05 -25.43 37.62
C TYR A 2 -16.42 -25.54 36.23
N PHE A 3 -17.32 -25.60 35.25
CA PHE A 3 -17.22 -25.00 33.91
C PHE A 3 -16.25 -23.83 33.84
N SER A 4 -15.40 -23.79 32.81
CA SER A 4 -15.20 -22.55 32.05
C SER A 4 -14.49 -22.82 30.74
N ARG A 5 -15.21 -22.46 29.67
CA ARG A 5 -14.79 -22.45 28.28
C ARG A 5 -13.70 -21.39 28.13
N VAL A 6 -12.48 -21.76 27.77
CA VAL A 6 -11.52 -20.75 27.29
C VAL A 6 -11.70 -20.67 25.79
N ALA A 7 -12.27 -19.54 25.39
CA ALA A 7 -12.66 -19.22 24.03
C ALA A 7 -11.45 -19.20 23.09
N ILE A 8 -11.65 -19.74 21.90
CA ILE A 8 -10.79 -19.58 20.73
C ILE A 8 -10.75 -18.08 20.42
N VAL A 9 -9.58 -17.44 20.56
CA VAL A 9 -9.35 -16.11 20.01
C VAL A 9 -8.65 -16.30 18.67
N ALA A 10 -9.45 -16.47 17.61
CA ALA A 10 -8.96 -16.33 16.25
C ALA A 10 -8.64 -14.85 16.03
N VAL A 11 -7.35 -14.51 15.90
CA VAL A 11 -6.94 -13.18 15.46
C VAL A 11 -7.27 -13.09 13.97
N THR A 12 -8.44 -12.56 13.64
CA THR A 12 -8.73 -12.09 12.30
C THR A 12 -7.84 -10.87 12.07
N ALA A 13 -6.74 -11.04 11.34
CA ALA A 13 -6.04 -9.92 10.73
C ALA A 13 -7.01 -9.31 9.71
N ILE A 14 -7.77 -8.30 10.16
CA ILE A 14 -8.54 -7.45 9.27
C ILE A 14 -7.47 -6.67 8.52
N LEU A 15 -7.08 -7.16 7.34
CA LEU A 15 -6.32 -6.37 6.38
C LEU A 15 -7.21 -5.18 6.07
N SER A 16 -6.93 -4.06 6.75
CA SER A 16 -7.52 -2.77 6.45
C SER A 16 -7.03 -2.38 5.06
N THR A 17 -7.66 -2.90 4.03
CA THR A 17 -7.60 -2.38 2.67
C THR A 17 -8.43 -1.10 2.65
N GLY A 18 -8.06 -0.12 3.48
CA GLY A 18 -8.34 1.25 3.09
C GLY A 18 -7.57 1.44 1.80
N GLY A 19 -8.26 1.76 0.70
CA GLY A 19 -7.62 2.06 -0.57
C GLY A 19 -6.64 3.21 -0.32
N MET A 20 -5.39 2.88 -0.01
CA MET A 20 -4.36 3.87 0.25
C MET A 20 -4.14 4.56 -1.09
N ALA A 21 -4.43 5.84 -1.18
CA ALA A 21 -4.27 6.54 -2.43
C ALA A 21 -2.79 6.90 -2.61
N CYS A 22 -2.19 6.52 -3.73
CA CYS A 22 -0.81 6.82 -4.06
C CYS A 22 -0.68 8.26 -4.55
N GLN A 23 0.26 8.97 -3.94
CA GLN A 23 0.60 10.36 -4.21
C GLN A 23 2.11 10.46 -4.49
N CYS A 24 2.50 11.04 -5.62
CA CYS A 24 3.90 11.38 -5.90
C CYS A 24 4.32 12.66 -5.16
N TYR A 25 5.60 12.74 -4.79
CA TYR A 25 6.19 13.93 -4.17
C TYR A 25 7.43 14.39 -4.93
N VAL A 26 7.55 15.70 -5.15
CA VAL A 26 8.72 16.34 -5.76
C VAL A 26 9.24 17.41 -4.80
N ASN A 27 10.50 17.31 -4.38
CA ASN A 27 11.08 18.19 -3.35
C ASN A 27 10.22 18.27 -2.06
N GLY A 28 9.62 17.15 -1.66
CA GLY A 28 8.76 17.06 -0.46
C GLY A 28 7.37 17.70 -0.63
N SER A 29 7.04 18.23 -1.82
CA SER A 29 5.72 18.78 -2.12
C SER A 29 4.89 17.79 -2.95
N PRO A 30 3.57 17.67 -2.70
CA PRO A 30 2.71 16.78 -3.47
C PRO A 30 2.66 17.23 -4.94
N ALA A 31 2.90 16.29 -5.85
CA ALA A 31 2.94 16.54 -7.28
C ALA A 31 1.71 15.91 -7.95
N ASN A 32 0.56 16.59 -7.88
CA ASN A 32 -0.73 16.06 -8.33
C ASN A 32 -0.73 15.72 -9.83
N SER A 33 -0.19 16.60 -10.69
CA SER A 33 -0.12 16.33 -12.13
C SER A 33 0.80 15.15 -12.47
N LEU A 34 1.88 14.95 -11.70
CA LEU A 34 2.75 13.79 -11.86
C LEU A 34 2.05 12.52 -11.39
N THR A 35 1.33 12.60 -10.27
CA THR A 35 0.51 11.50 -9.73
C THR A 35 -0.53 11.06 -10.75
N GLU A 36 -1.27 12.00 -11.35
CA GLU A 36 -2.26 11.72 -12.40
C GLU A 36 -1.63 11.04 -13.61
N SER A 37 -0.50 11.59 -14.10
CA SER A 37 0.22 11.05 -15.26
C SER A 37 0.71 9.61 -15.00
N CYS A 38 1.35 9.38 -13.85
CA CYS A 38 1.85 8.07 -13.45
C CYS A 38 0.72 7.07 -13.19
N CYS A 39 -0.40 7.52 -12.63
CA CYS A 39 -1.57 6.67 -12.41
C CYS A 39 -2.17 6.22 -13.74
N ALA A 40 -2.35 7.16 -14.68
CA ALA A 40 -2.90 6.87 -16.00
C ALA A 40 -1.98 5.97 -16.83
N GLU A 41 -0.66 6.15 -16.76
CA GLU A 41 0.32 5.31 -17.46
C GLU A 41 0.25 3.83 -17.00
N LEU A 42 -0.07 3.61 -15.72
CA LEU A 42 -0.26 2.27 -15.15
C LEU A 42 -1.69 1.76 -15.25
N SER A 43 -2.56 2.46 -16.01
CA SER A 43 -3.99 2.15 -16.14
C SER A 43 -4.72 2.10 -14.79
N GLY A 44 -4.29 2.93 -13.84
CA GLY A 44 -4.86 3.07 -12.51
C GLY A 44 -6.14 3.92 -12.49
N VAL A 45 -6.89 3.82 -11.40
CA VAL A 45 -8.05 4.69 -11.12
C VAL A 45 -7.61 5.94 -10.36
N PHE A 46 -7.80 7.10 -10.97
CA PHE A 46 -7.52 8.40 -10.34
C PHE A 46 -8.82 9.00 -9.81
N GLU A 47 -8.99 9.03 -8.49
CA GLU A 47 -10.26 9.45 -7.85
C GLU A 47 -10.31 10.96 -7.57
N ALA A 48 -9.17 11.55 -7.24
CA ALA A 48 -9.06 12.96 -6.85
C ALA A 48 -7.62 13.45 -7.08
N PRO A 49 -7.39 14.77 -7.06
CA PRO A 49 -6.05 15.35 -7.22
C PRO A 49 -5.07 14.73 -6.23
N GLY A 50 -4.10 13.97 -6.74
CA GLY A 50 -3.10 13.31 -5.91
C GLY A 50 -3.50 11.96 -5.32
N GLN A 51 -4.65 11.43 -5.69
CA GLN A 51 -5.22 10.21 -5.14
C GLN A 51 -5.35 9.13 -6.22
N CYS A 52 -4.26 8.41 -6.50
CA CYS A 52 -4.30 7.22 -7.34
C CYS A 52 -4.68 6.00 -6.50
N GLU A 53 -5.75 5.29 -6.83
CA GLU A 53 -6.22 4.14 -6.03
C GLU A 53 -5.17 3.00 -6.07
N ALA A 54 -4.54 2.69 -4.93
CA ALA A 54 -3.44 1.71 -4.89
C ALA A 54 -3.86 0.31 -5.32
N SER A 55 -5.09 -0.12 -5.07
CA SER A 55 -5.55 -1.46 -5.46
C SER A 55 -5.56 -1.60 -6.98
N SER A 56 -5.94 -0.56 -7.71
CA SER A 56 -5.97 -0.48 -9.16
C SER A 56 -4.57 -0.53 -9.79
N ILE A 57 -3.52 -0.21 -9.03
CA ILE A 57 -2.12 -0.30 -9.46
C ILE A 57 -1.30 -1.22 -8.55
N SER A 58 -1.94 -2.14 -7.83
CA SER A 58 -1.30 -2.96 -6.78
C SER A 58 -0.17 -3.85 -7.33
N GLU A 59 -0.31 -4.32 -8.57
CA GLU A 59 0.73 -5.09 -9.29
C GLU A 59 1.85 -4.18 -9.86
N HIS A 60 1.65 -2.87 -9.82
CA HIS A 60 2.51 -1.87 -10.45
C HIS A 60 3.03 -0.79 -9.49
N LEU A 61 2.90 -0.96 -8.16
CA LEU A 61 3.34 0.03 -7.15
C LEU A 61 4.82 0.41 -7.28
N SER A 62 5.69 -0.54 -7.64
CA SER A 62 7.10 -0.29 -7.93
C SER A 62 7.31 0.58 -9.18
N ASN A 63 6.51 0.35 -10.23
CA ASN A 63 6.52 1.19 -11.43
C ASN A 63 5.99 2.59 -11.12
N PHE A 64 4.97 2.70 -10.27
CA PHE A 64 4.42 3.99 -9.83
C PHE A 64 5.48 4.81 -9.09
N ARG A 65 6.17 4.20 -8.12
CA ARG A 65 7.29 4.84 -7.41
C ARG A 65 8.41 5.26 -8.38
N SER A 66 8.74 4.41 -9.36
CA SER A 66 9.74 4.73 -10.38
C SER A 66 9.31 5.94 -11.23
N CYS A 67 8.04 5.98 -11.65
CA CYS A 67 7.47 7.10 -12.40
C CYS A 67 7.49 8.40 -11.58
N CYS A 68 7.24 8.34 -10.27
CA CYS A 68 7.39 9.49 -9.36
C CYS A 68 8.84 9.94 -9.14
N GLY A 69 9.84 9.34 -9.80
CA GLY A 69 11.26 9.63 -9.55
C GLY A 69 11.78 9.10 -8.20
N GLY A 70 11.08 8.13 -7.61
CA GLY A 70 11.48 7.43 -6.37
C GLY A 70 10.72 7.85 -5.10
N SER A 71 9.95 8.94 -5.14
CA SER A 71 9.19 9.48 -3.99
C SER A 71 7.69 9.36 -4.17
N SER A 72 7.07 8.42 -3.43
CA SER A 72 5.63 8.13 -3.41
C SER A 72 5.22 7.70 -2.00
N ASP A 73 4.01 8.06 -1.56
CA ASP A 73 3.44 7.64 -0.25
C ASP A 73 2.92 6.19 -0.25
N CYS A 74 2.69 5.63 -1.44
CA CYS A 74 2.45 4.19 -1.55
C CYS A 74 3.75 3.44 -1.32
N ASP A 75 3.90 2.97 -0.09
CA ASP A 75 4.96 2.07 0.29
C ASP A 75 4.79 0.79 -0.53
N TYR A 76 5.80 0.46 -1.33
CA TYR A 76 6.00 -0.90 -1.78
C TYR A 76 6.25 -1.67 -0.49
N PRO A 77 5.36 -2.57 -0.01
CA PRO A 77 5.78 -3.49 1.04
C PRO A 77 6.94 -4.23 0.40
N SER A 78 8.15 -3.85 0.80
CA SER A 78 9.37 -4.55 0.42
C SER A 78 9.01 -5.98 0.69
N ARG A 79 8.97 -6.82 -0.34
CA ARG A 79 8.70 -8.23 -0.14
C ARG A 79 9.76 -8.72 0.83
N SER A 80 9.42 -8.74 2.12
CA SER A 80 10.03 -9.59 3.13
C SER A 80 9.54 -10.99 2.82
N VAL A 81 9.93 -11.47 1.65
CA VAL A 81 9.95 -12.89 1.34
C VAL A 81 11.32 -13.34 1.83
N GLU A 82 11.26 -14.13 2.91
CA GLU A 82 12.30 -14.89 3.59
C GLU A 82 13.40 -14.15 4.40
N ASP A 83 13.32 -14.26 5.74
CA ASP A 83 14.10 -15.22 6.56
C ASP A 83 13.54 -15.21 8.01
N ALA A 84 12.75 -16.19 8.42
CA ALA A 84 13.16 -17.36 9.21
C ALA A 84 13.65 -17.05 10.65
N GLY A 85 12.88 -17.55 11.62
CA GLY A 85 13.36 -18.03 12.92
C GLY A 85 13.83 -17.00 13.94
N GLU A 86 13.08 -16.85 15.03
CA GLU A 86 13.74 -16.69 16.33
C GLU A 86 13.00 -17.51 17.39
N GLU A 87 13.52 -18.73 17.58
CA GLU A 87 13.38 -19.51 18.79
C GLU A 87 14.25 -18.88 19.88
N LYS A 88 13.66 -18.43 21.00
CA LYS A 88 14.11 -18.79 22.35
C LYS A 88 13.08 -18.42 23.43
#